data_AF-A0A2E8G9X9-F1
#
_entry.id   AF-A0A2E8G9X9-F1
#
_cell.length_a   1.000
_cell.length_b   1.000
_cell.length_c   1.000
_cell.angle_alpha   90.00
_cell.angle_beta   90.00
_cell.angle_gamma   90.00
#
_symmetry.space_group_name_H-M   'P 1'
#
loop_
_entity.id
_entity.type
_entity.pdbx_description
1 polymer ?
#
loop_
_entity_poly.entity_id
_entity_poly.type
_entity_poly.pdbx_seq_one_letter_code
_entity_poly.pdbx_strand_id
1 'polypeptide(L)' 'MRCPACNKAVSIEGNICRPFCSERCRLLDLNAWLSDQYRVSVDDGIVEHDDSGDVRLSAGS' A
#
# COMPACT_ATOMS: atom_id res chain seq x y z
N MET A 1 -16.16 -3.73 6.48
CA MET A 1 -14.79 -3.57 5.92
C MET A 1 -14.32 -4.90 5.31
N ARG A 2 -13.38 -4.85 4.36
CA ARG A 2 -12.80 -6.03 3.69
C ARG A 2 -11.38 -6.29 4.23
N CYS A 3 -11.00 -7.55 4.38
CA CYS A 3 -9.66 -7.94 4.78
C CYS A 3 -8.68 -7.62 3.65
N PRO A 4 -7.61 -6.82 3.88
CA PRO A 4 -6.69 -6.44 2.80
C PRO A 4 -5.95 -7.65 2.21
N ALA A 5 -5.63 -8.68 3.02
CA ALA A 5 -4.88 -9.84 2.56
C ALA A 5 -5.68 -10.88 1.74
N CYS A 6 -7.00 -10.95 1.88
CA CYS A 6 -7.80 -12.00 1.22
C CYS A 6 -9.19 -11.57 0.75
N ASN A 7 -9.53 -10.29 0.93
CA ASN A 7 -10.79 -9.67 0.52
C ASN A 7 -12.08 -10.26 1.14
N LYS A 8 -11.97 -11.08 2.20
CA LYS A 8 -13.15 -11.55 2.97
C LYS A 8 -13.72 -10.45 3.87
N ALA A 9 -14.99 -10.57 4.24
CA ALA A 9 -15.61 -9.68 5.23
C ALA A 9 -14.93 -9.84 6.59
N VAL A 10 -14.73 -8.72 7.29
CA VAL A 10 -14.10 -8.68 8.61
C VAL A 10 -15.17 -8.46 9.67
N SER A 11 -15.28 -9.37 10.64
CA SER A 11 -16.15 -9.16 11.81
C SER A 11 -15.65 -7.97 12.63
N ILE A 12 -16.59 -7.12 13.06
CA ILE A 12 -16.31 -6.01 14.00
C ILE A 12 -16.31 -6.53 15.44
N GLU A 13 -17.21 -7.44 15.77
CA GLU A 13 -17.41 -7.91 17.13
C GLU A 13 -16.50 -9.11 17.42
N GLY A 14 -15.82 -9.09 18.58
CA GLY A 14 -14.93 -10.17 19.03
C GLY A 14 -13.64 -10.39 18.22
N ASN A 15 -13.44 -9.69 17.09
CA ASN A 15 -12.26 -9.86 16.25
C ASN A 15 -11.11 -8.93 16.68
N ILE A 16 -10.08 -9.52 17.29
CA ILE A 16 -8.84 -8.83 17.69
C ILE A 16 -7.86 -8.61 16.52
N CYS A 17 -8.06 -9.30 15.40
CA CYS A 17 -7.16 -9.28 14.25
C CYS A 17 -7.47 -8.18 13.24
N ARG A 18 -8.44 -7.30 13.51
CA ARG A 18 -8.79 -6.18 12.61
C ARG A 18 -7.53 -5.35 12.28
N PRO A 19 -7.31 -4.96 11.00
CA PRO A 19 -8.24 -4.99 9.86
C PRO A 19 -8.33 -6.33 9.12
N PHE A 20 -7.70 -7.40 9.61
CA PHE A 20 -7.70 -8.72 8.99
C PHE A 20 -8.86 -9.60 9.49
N CYS A 21 -9.27 -10.59 8.68
CA CYS A 21 -10.33 -11.52 9.07
C CYS A 21 -9.85 -12.64 10.01
N SER A 22 -8.53 -12.85 10.15
CA SER A 22 -7.94 -13.88 11.01
C SER A 22 -6.46 -13.62 11.27
N GLU A 23 -5.90 -14.30 12.27
CA GLU A 23 -4.47 -14.28 12.58
C GLU A 23 -3.61 -14.73 11.38
N ARG A 24 -4.06 -15.75 10.64
CA ARG A 24 -3.40 -16.20 9.40
C ARG A 24 -3.20 -15.05 8.42
N CYS A 25 -4.23 -14.22 8.21
CA CYS A 25 -4.15 -13.10 7.27
C CYS A 25 -3.21 -11.99 7.77
N ARG A 26 -3.15 -11.76 9.09
CA ARG A 26 -2.18 -10.84 9.71
C ARG A 26 -0.74 -11.30 9.48
N LEU A 27 -0.47 -12.61 9.63
CA LEU A 27 0.86 -13.18 9.43
C LEU A 27 1.27 -13.20 7.95
N LEU A 28 0.33 -13.47 7.04
CA LEU A 28 0.60 -13.40 5.59
C LEU A 28 0.97 -11.98 5.15
N ASP A 29 0.25 -10.97 5.67
CA ASP A 29 0.57 -9.57 5.41
C ASP A 29 1.98 -9.23 5.91
N LEU A 30 2.30 -9.58 7.17
CA LEU A 30 3.63 -9.41 7.73
C LEU A 30 4.71 -10.10 6.88
N ASN A 31 4.46 -11.31 6.40
CA ASN A 31 5.41 -12.01 5.54
C ASN A 31 5.62 -11.28 4.21
N ALA A 32 4.58 -10.71 3.61
CA ALA A 32 4.70 -9.92 2.39
C ALA A 32 5.58 -8.67 2.60
N TRP A 33 5.46 -8.02 3.76
CA TRP A 33 6.38 -6.94 4.17
C TRP A 33 7.82 -7.42 4.31
N LEU A 34 8.05 -8.50 5.06
CA LEU A 34 9.39 -9.05 5.28
C LEU A 34 10.04 -9.58 4.00
N SER A 35 9.22 -9.96 3.01
CA SER A 35 9.67 -10.51 1.74
C SER A 35 9.78 -9.46 0.62
N ASP A 36 9.66 -8.16 0.94
CA ASP A 36 9.75 -7.06 -0.03
C ASP A 36 8.78 -7.21 -1.23
N GLN A 37 7.57 -7.71 -0.96
CA GLN A 37 6.55 -7.92 -2.00
C GLN A 37 5.75 -6.64 -2.28
N TYR A 38 5.75 -5.68 -1.37
CA TYR A 38 5.09 -4.39 -1.55
C TYR A 38 5.99 -3.47 -2.38
N ARG A 39 5.53 -3.09 -3.57
CA ARG A 39 6.24 -2.17 -4.47
C ARG A 39 5.41 -0.94 -4.74
N VAL A 40 6.06 0.21 -4.71
CA VAL A 40 5.49 1.48 -5.16
C VAL A 40 6.00 1.70 -6.58
N SER A 41 5.09 1.75 -7.54
CA SER A 41 5.42 2.19 -8.89
C SER A 41 5.72 3.68 -8.86
N VAL A 42 6.85 4.06 -9.44
CA VAL A 42 7.15 5.46 -9.76
C VAL A 42 6.65 5.70 -11.18
N ASP A 43 5.94 6.80 -11.38
CA ASP A 43 5.64 7.29 -12.73
C ASP A 43 6.93 7.92 -13.27
N ASP A 44 7.39 7.47 -14.44
CA ASP A 44 8.66 7.91 -15.06
C ASP A 44 8.59 9.35 -15.61
N GLY A 45 7.67 10.17 -15.11
CA GLY A 45 7.63 11.59 -15.39
C GLY A 45 8.99 12.23 -15.05
N ILE A 46 9.52 13.01 -15.99
CA ILE A 46 10.81 13.69 -15.83
C ILE A 46 10.71 14.62 -14.62
N VAL A 47 11.30 14.20 -13.50
CA VAL A 47 11.53 15.06 -12.34
C VAL A 47 12.77 15.89 -12.59
N GLU A 48 12.60 17.03 -13.25
CA GLU A 48 13.67 18.03 -13.30
C GLU A 48 13.81 18.67 -11.92
N HIS A 49 14.88 18.34 -11.22
CA HIS A 49 15.30 19.03 -10.00
C HIS A 49 15.96 20.35 -10.42
N ASP A 50 15.19 21.44 -10.43
CA ASP A 50 15.75 22.79 -10.32
C ASP A 50 15.98 23.10 -8.83
N ASP A 51 17.18 23.60 -8.48
CA ASP A 51 17.61 23.91 -7.10
C ASP A 51 16.72 24.98 -6.42
N SER A 52 15.79 25.61 -7.16
CA SER A 52 14.89 26.65 -6.64
C SER A 52 13.62 26.14 -5.94
N GLY A 53 13.38 24.82 -5.89
CA GLY A 53 12.27 24.23 -5.11
C GLY A 53 10.85 24.45 -5.66
N ASP A 54 10.71 24.74 -6.96
CA ASP A 54 9.41 24.89 -7.64
C ASP A 54 9.17 23.69 -8.58
N VAL A 55 8.15 22.87 -8.28
CA VAL A 55 7.75 21.74 -9.14
C VAL A 55 6.78 22.26 -10.20
N ARG A 56 7.25 22.43 -11.44
CA ARG A 56 6.38 22.68 -12.61
C ARG A 56 6.11 21.39 -13.37
N LEU A 57 4.84 21.01 -13.40
CA LEU A 57 4.33 19.94 -14.26
C LEU A 57 4.13 20.51 -15.67
N SER A 58 5.00 20.17 -16.61
CA SER A 58 4.78 20.43 -18.04
C SER A 58 3.97 19.29 -18.64
N ALA A 59 2.77 19.60 -19.14
CA ALA A 59 1.97 18.66 -19.92
C ALA A 59 2.65 18.43 -21.27
N GLY A 60 3.11 17.19 -21.51
CA GLY A 60 3.55 16.76 -22.84
C GLY A 60 2.38 16.77 -23.82
N SER A 61 2.63 17.32 -25.02
CA SER A 61 1.69 17.46 -26.14
C SER A 61 1.05 16.16 -26.62
#